data_AF-A0A5C8D8S5-F1
#
_entry.id   AF-A0A5C8D8S5-F1
#
_cell.length_a   1.000
_cell.length_b   1.000
_cell.length_c   1.000
_cell.angle_alpha   90.00
_cell.angle_beta   90.00
_cell.angle_gamma   90.00
#
_symmetry.space_group_name_H-M   'P 1'
#
loop_
_entity.id
_entity.type
_entity.pdbx_description
1 polymer ?
#
loop_
_entity_poly.entity_id
_entity_poly.type
_entity_poly.pdbx_seq_one_letter_code
_entity_poly.pdbx_strand_id
1 'polypeptide(L)'
;MNVIDFKIYDKYKTELILELKNRIVELNSIIENLDVLNKELYEENKKLKDLLKFSICKYPPYMIVDIIKKENKININSSKITKIAEENKLFDSEFLALRIPRKRNSNEKFASTVIFSILGVVKIFDIIENSSSKEYDFDSKSDLDISIRQLEKGDIVKYSIKELRDMENE
;
A
#
# COMPACT_ATOMS: atom_id res chain seq x y z
N MET A 1 -6.32 69.08 -31.58
CA MET A 1 -6.74 67.72 -31.18
C MET A 1 -8.18 67.82 -30.72
N ASN A 2 -9.13 67.19 -31.42
CA ASN A 2 -10.56 67.44 -31.24
C ASN A 2 -11.09 66.74 -29.98
N VAL A 3 -12.07 67.37 -29.31
CA VAL A 3 -12.74 66.87 -28.08
C VAL A 3 -13.38 65.48 -28.29
N ILE A 4 -13.72 65.15 -29.54
CA ILE A 4 -14.29 63.86 -29.95
C ILE A 4 -13.22 62.74 -29.88
N ASP A 5 -11.99 63.01 -30.35
CA ASP A 5 -10.89 62.03 -30.31
C ASP A 5 -10.50 61.69 -28.87
N PHE A 6 -10.60 62.66 -27.95
CA PHE A 6 -10.29 62.46 -26.53
C PHE A 6 -11.34 61.58 -25.83
N LYS A 7 -12.64 61.79 -26.12
CA LYS A 7 -13.73 60.95 -25.58
C LYS A 7 -13.69 59.51 -26.09
N ILE A 8 -13.28 59.31 -27.34
CA ILE A 8 -13.12 57.97 -27.93
C ILE A 8 -11.96 57.23 -27.26
N TYR A 9 -10.82 57.92 -27.07
CA TYR A 9 -9.65 57.36 -26.41
C TYR A 9 -9.92 56.93 -24.95
N ASP A 10 -10.62 57.76 -24.18
CA ASP A 10 -10.98 57.43 -22.78
C ASP A 10 -11.95 56.23 -22.71
N LYS A 11 -12.86 56.08 -23.67
CA LYS A 11 -13.78 54.92 -23.73
C LYS A 11 -13.03 53.60 -23.95
N TYR A 12 -12.15 53.54 -24.96
CA TYR A 12 -11.36 52.33 -25.25
C TYR A 12 -10.44 51.95 -24.09
N LYS A 13 -9.82 52.95 -23.44
CA LYS A 13 -9.00 52.72 -22.24
C LYS A 13 -9.81 52.12 -21.10
N THR A 14 -11.05 52.59 -20.91
CA THR A 14 -11.93 52.10 -19.84
C THR A 14 -12.41 50.67 -20.11
N GLU A 15 -12.75 50.35 -21.36
CA GLU A 15 -13.14 48.99 -21.78
C GLU A 15 -11.97 47.99 -21.60
N LEU A 16 -10.76 48.38 -22.02
CA LEU A 16 -9.57 47.55 -21.85
C LEU A 16 -9.24 47.32 -20.36
N ILE A 17 -9.38 48.34 -19.51
CA ILE A 17 -9.18 48.19 -18.06
C ILE A 17 -10.21 47.22 -17.47
N LEU A 18 -11.46 47.27 -17.92
CA LEU A 18 -12.50 46.36 -17.44
C LEU A 18 -12.22 44.91 -17.87
N GLU A 19 -11.83 44.70 -19.13
CA GLU A 19 -11.46 43.38 -19.64
C GLU A 19 -10.28 42.77 -18.88
N LEU A 20 -9.22 43.56 -18.65
CA LEU A 20 -8.06 43.12 -17.87
C LEU A 20 -8.43 42.77 -16.43
N LYS A 21 -9.33 43.55 -15.80
CA LYS A 21 -9.83 43.25 -14.45
C LYS A 21 -10.60 41.93 -14.42
N ASN A 22 -11.48 41.70 -15.39
CA ASN A 22 -12.21 40.44 -15.49
C ASN A 22 -11.26 39.26 -15.68
N ARG A 23 -10.23 39.43 -16.53
CA ARG A 23 -9.23 38.40 -16.76
C ARG A 23 -8.40 38.09 -15.51
N ILE A 24 -8.07 39.09 -14.71
CA ILE A 24 -7.39 38.90 -13.41
C ILE A 24 -8.27 38.08 -12.47
N VAL A 25 -9.58 38.36 -12.40
CA VAL A 25 -10.52 37.60 -11.56
C VAL A 25 -10.61 36.14 -12.01
N GLU A 26 -10.73 35.89 -13.32
CA GLU A 26 -10.72 34.53 -13.88
C GLU A 26 -9.43 33.78 -13.54
N LEU A 27 -8.27 34.43 -13.72
CA LEU A 27 -6.97 33.83 -13.43
C LEU A 27 -6.82 33.52 -11.93
N ASN A 28 -7.27 34.42 -11.05
CA ASN A 28 -7.23 34.18 -9.61
C ASN A 28 -8.10 32.98 -9.21
N SER A 29 -9.29 32.84 -9.79
CA SER A 29 -10.15 31.68 -9.54
C SER A 29 -9.50 30.37 -10.02
N ILE A 30 -8.80 30.39 -11.15
CA ILE A 30 -8.04 29.22 -11.63
C ILE A 30 -6.90 28.88 -10.67
N ILE A 31 -6.17 29.88 -10.18
CA ILE A 31 -5.07 29.69 -9.20
C ILE A 31 -5.62 29.05 -7.92
N GLU A 32 -6.73 29.55 -7.38
CA GLU A 32 -7.37 28.98 -6.18
C GLU A 32 -7.76 27.51 -6.39
N ASN A 33 -8.36 27.19 -7.55
CA ASN A 33 -8.72 25.80 -7.87
C ASN A 33 -7.48 24.89 -7.97
N LEU A 34 -6.38 25.39 -8.56
CA LEU A 34 -5.12 24.65 -8.64
C LEU A 34 -4.50 24.42 -7.27
N ASP A 35 -4.55 25.41 -6.38
CA ASP A 35 -4.04 25.28 -5.00
C ASP A 35 -4.83 24.24 -4.20
N VAL A 36 -6.16 24.21 -4.34
CA VAL A 36 -7.01 23.17 -3.72
C VAL A 36 -6.61 21.79 -4.23
N LEU A 37 -6.54 21.61 -5.55
CA LEU A 37 -6.18 20.32 -6.16
C LEU A 37 -4.78 19.86 -5.73
N ASN A 38 -3.82 20.78 -5.68
CA ASN A 38 -2.45 20.47 -5.29
C ASN A 38 -2.37 20.03 -3.81
N LYS A 39 -3.19 20.63 -2.94
CA LYS A 39 -3.30 20.22 -1.54
C LYS A 39 -3.90 18.82 -1.39
N GLU A 40 -4.95 18.51 -2.15
CA GLU A 40 -5.55 17.16 -2.18
C GLU A 40 -4.54 16.10 -2.63
N LEU A 41 -3.84 16.37 -3.74
CA LEU A 41 -2.75 15.52 -4.25
C LEU A 41 -1.63 15.31 -3.23
N TYR A 42 -1.27 16.36 -2.48
CA TYR A 42 -0.25 16.26 -1.45
C TYR A 42 -0.68 15.31 -0.31
N GLU A 43 -1.92 15.43 0.16
CA GLU A 43 -2.47 14.56 1.20
C GLU A 43 -2.59 13.10 0.73
N GLU A 44 -3.02 12.86 -0.52
CA GLU A 44 -3.05 11.51 -1.09
C GLU A 44 -1.64 10.90 -1.20
N ASN A 45 -0.66 11.67 -1.68
CA ASN A 45 0.73 11.21 -1.77
C ASN A 45 1.29 10.85 -0.39
N LYS A 46 0.94 11.62 0.64
CA LYS A 46 1.33 11.34 2.02
C LYS A 46 0.76 10.00 2.49
N LYS A 47 -0.54 9.75 2.25
CA LYS A 47 -1.19 8.47 2.57
C LYS A 47 -0.53 7.29 1.83
N LEU A 48 -0.24 7.45 0.53
CA LEU A 48 0.43 6.42 -0.28
C LEU A 48 1.82 6.07 0.28
N LYS A 49 2.60 7.07 0.70
CA LYS A 49 3.90 6.84 1.34
C LYS A 49 3.79 6.06 2.64
N ASP A 50 2.74 6.28 3.42
CA ASP A 50 2.50 5.51 4.64
C ASP A 50 2.06 4.07 4.31
N LEU A 51 1.21 3.88 3.31
CA LEU A 51 0.75 2.55 2.90
C LEU A 51 1.85 1.68 2.27
N LEU A 52 2.83 2.30 1.60
CA LEU A 52 4.01 1.62 1.06
C LEU A 52 4.74 0.79 2.12
N LYS A 53 4.71 1.20 3.40
CA LYS A 53 5.34 0.45 4.50
C LYS A 53 4.78 -0.97 4.65
N PHE A 54 3.50 -1.17 4.36
CA PHE A 54 2.84 -2.49 4.43
C PHE A 54 3.20 -3.41 3.27
N SER A 55 3.68 -2.84 2.18
CA SER A 55 4.11 -3.58 0.99
C SER A 55 5.57 -4.06 1.07
N ILE A 56 6.32 -3.66 2.11
CA ILE A 56 7.69 -4.12 2.31
C ILE A 56 7.66 -5.58 2.78
N CYS A 57 8.25 -6.46 1.98
CA CYS A 57 8.36 -7.88 2.31
C CYS A 57 9.35 -8.12 3.46
N LYS A 58 8.85 -8.59 4.60
CA LYS A 58 9.62 -8.85 5.83
C LYS A 58 9.26 -10.15 6.53
N TYR A 59 8.14 -10.78 6.17
CA TYR A 59 7.54 -11.90 6.88
C TYR A 59 7.85 -13.21 6.15
N PRO A 60 8.81 -14.02 6.62
CA PRO A 60 9.05 -15.34 6.06
C PRO A 60 7.92 -16.32 6.41
N PRO A 61 7.76 -17.42 5.64
CA PRO A 61 6.63 -18.34 5.76
C PRO A 61 6.39 -18.89 7.17
N TYR A 62 7.44 -19.16 7.95
CA TYR A 62 7.30 -19.68 9.32
C TYR A 62 6.62 -18.65 10.25
N MET A 63 6.89 -17.34 10.11
CA MET A 63 6.22 -16.34 10.94
C MET A 63 4.74 -16.29 10.64
N ILE A 64 4.36 -16.52 9.38
CA ILE A 64 2.96 -16.55 8.97
C ILE A 64 2.27 -17.75 9.60
N VAL A 65 2.93 -18.91 9.64
CA VAL A 65 2.44 -20.10 10.36
C VAL A 65 2.15 -19.76 11.81
N ASP A 66 3.07 -19.09 12.49
CA ASP A 66 2.90 -18.73 13.90
C ASP A 66 1.70 -17.80 14.13
N ILE A 67 1.50 -16.81 13.26
CA ILE A 67 0.33 -15.92 13.33
C ILE A 67 -0.95 -16.72 13.09
N ILE A 68 -0.98 -17.60 12.06
CA ILE A 68 -2.16 -18.44 11.76
C ILE A 68 -2.48 -19.38 12.92
N LYS A 69 -1.47 -20.00 13.51
CA LYS A 69 -1.62 -20.91 14.64
C LYS A 69 -2.15 -20.19 15.87
N LYS A 70 -1.70 -18.96 16.10
CA LYS A 70 -2.12 -18.13 17.24
C LYS A 70 -3.55 -17.61 17.08
N GLU A 71 -3.89 -17.04 15.92
CA GLU A 71 -5.17 -16.36 15.70
C GLU A 71 -6.28 -17.35 15.28
N ASN A 72 -5.98 -18.28 14.37
CA ASN A 72 -7.00 -19.14 13.75
C ASN A 72 -6.99 -20.58 14.30
N LYS A 73 -6.03 -20.94 15.16
CA LYS A 73 -5.82 -22.29 15.70
C LYS A 73 -5.68 -23.37 14.61
N ILE A 74 -5.33 -22.96 13.39
CA ILE A 74 -5.09 -23.85 12.26
C ILE A 74 -3.63 -24.29 12.32
N ASN A 75 -3.39 -25.60 12.31
CA ASN A 75 -2.05 -26.13 12.20
C ASN A 75 -1.67 -26.26 10.71
N ILE A 76 -0.81 -25.35 10.23
CA ILE A 76 -0.35 -25.29 8.85
C ILE A 76 1.17 -25.20 8.84
N ASN A 77 1.84 -25.84 7.87
CA ASN A 77 3.29 -25.78 7.77
C ASN A 77 3.76 -24.66 6.83
N SER A 78 5.02 -24.24 6.97
CA SER A 78 5.63 -23.16 6.19
C SER A 78 5.68 -23.48 4.69
N SER A 79 5.83 -24.76 4.33
CA SER A 79 5.80 -25.22 2.94
C SER A 79 4.41 -25.05 2.30
N LYS A 80 3.33 -25.27 3.06
CA LYS A 80 1.95 -25.04 2.59
C LYS A 80 1.67 -23.56 2.34
N ILE A 81 2.16 -22.65 3.19
CA ILE A 81 2.09 -21.19 2.97
C ILE A 81 2.73 -20.83 1.62
N THR A 82 3.92 -21.37 1.37
CA THR A 82 4.66 -21.12 0.13
C THR A 82 3.91 -21.67 -1.09
N LYS A 83 3.29 -22.84 -0.95
CA LYS A 83 2.48 -23.46 -2.00
C LYS A 83 1.20 -22.67 -2.31
N ILE A 84 0.48 -22.20 -1.28
CA ILE A 84 -0.70 -21.34 -1.44
C ILE A 84 -0.32 -20.07 -2.19
N ALA A 85 0.81 -19.45 -1.86
CA ALA A 85 1.30 -18.27 -2.54
C ALA A 85 1.62 -18.52 -4.03
N GLU A 86 2.18 -19.68 -4.37
CA GLU A 86 2.48 -20.08 -5.74
C GLU A 86 1.20 -20.33 -6.55
N GLU A 87 0.27 -21.10 -5.99
CA GLU A 87 -1.02 -21.43 -6.62
C GLU A 87 -1.88 -20.19 -6.88
N ASN A 88 -1.80 -19.19 -6.00
CA ASN A 88 -2.54 -17.94 -6.09
C ASN A 88 -1.74 -16.78 -6.72
N LYS A 89 -0.57 -17.07 -7.31
CA LYS A 89 0.25 -16.10 -8.05
C LYS A 89 0.66 -14.86 -7.23
N LEU A 90 0.89 -15.02 -5.93
CA LEU A 90 1.33 -13.91 -5.06
C LEU A 90 2.74 -13.41 -5.45
N PHE A 91 3.57 -14.25 -6.07
CA PHE A 91 4.92 -13.89 -6.51
C PHE A 91 4.96 -13.04 -7.78
N ASP A 92 3.81 -12.85 -8.46
CA ASP A 92 3.72 -11.95 -9.61
C ASP A 92 3.77 -10.46 -9.20
N SER A 93 3.65 -10.18 -7.89
CA SER A 93 3.70 -8.84 -7.33
C SER A 93 4.67 -8.74 -6.16
N GLU A 94 5.73 -7.95 -6.34
CA GLU A 94 6.75 -7.67 -5.31
C GLU A 94 6.17 -6.98 -4.07
N PHE A 95 4.99 -6.36 -4.19
CA PHE A 95 4.27 -5.75 -3.07
C PHE A 95 3.58 -6.77 -2.17
N LEU A 96 3.42 -8.02 -2.61
CA LEU A 96 2.76 -9.09 -1.88
C LEU A 96 3.79 -10.11 -1.38
N ALA A 97 4.66 -10.59 -2.27
CA ALA A 97 5.66 -11.59 -1.93
C ALA A 97 6.90 -11.49 -2.82
N LEU A 98 8.06 -11.69 -2.23
CA LEU A 98 9.34 -11.83 -2.91
C LEU A 98 9.80 -13.27 -2.84
N ARG A 99 10.22 -13.81 -3.99
CA ARG A 99 10.90 -15.10 -4.10
C ARG A 99 12.32 -14.87 -4.61
N ILE A 100 13.28 -14.95 -3.69
CA ILE A 100 14.70 -14.73 -3.98
C ILE A 100 15.36 -16.08 -4.25
N PRO A 101 15.82 -16.34 -5.49
CA PRO A 101 16.53 -17.57 -5.81
C PRO A 101 17.87 -17.61 -5.06
N ARG A 102 18.22 -18.77 -4.50
CA ARG A 102 19.53 -18.96 -3.86
C ARG A 102 20.56 -19.41 -4.90
N LYS A 103 21.82 -19.01 -4.73
CA LYS A 103 22.90 -19.38 -5.67
C LYS A 103 23.00 -20.91 -5.79
N ARG A 104 23.06 -21.42 -7.03
CA ARG A 104 23.40 -22.82 -7.30
C ARG A 104 24.76 -23.13 -6.65
N ASN A 105 24.86 -24.24 -5.92
CA ASN A 105 26.03 -24.75 -5.16
C ASN A 105 26.23 -24.19 -3.74
N SER A 106 25.24 -23.57 -3.10
CA SER A 106 25.27 -23.40 -1.64
C SER A 106 24.89 -24.72 -0.94
N ASN A 107 25.51 -25.05 0.20
CA ASN A 107 25.14 -26.20 1.05
C ASN A 107 23.80 -26.00 1.79
N GLU A 108 22.88 -25.23 1.22
CA GLU A 108 21.63 -24.85 1.86
C GLU A 108 20.47 -25.75 1.40
N LYS A 109 19.62 -26.16 2.36
CA LYS A 109 18.54 -27.14 2.19
C LYS A 109 17.42 -26.72 1.21
N PHE A 110 17.35 -25.45 0.81
CA PHE A 110 16.23 -24.89 0.03
C PHE A 110 16.67 -24.12 -1.22
N ALA A 111 15.88 -24.21 -2.30
CA ALA A 111 16.18 -23.61 -3.60
C ALA A 111 15.93 -22.09 -3.69
N SER A 112 15.05 -21.53 -2.84
CA SER A 112 14.70 -20.11 -2.83
C SER A 112 14.30 -19.64 -1.43
N THR A 113 14.63 -18.40 -1.08
CA THR A 113 14.06 -17.71 0.09
C THR A 113 12.77 -17.03 -0.32
N VAL A 114 11.72 -17.20 0.49
CA VAL A 114 10.43 -16.53 0.29
C VAL A 114 10.17 -15.58 1.44
N ILE A 115 9.68 -14.39 1.13
CA ILE A 115 9.37 -13.35 2.10
C ILE A 115 8.10 -12.62 1.66
N PHE A 116 7.18 -12.40 2.57
CA PHE A 116 5.89 -11.75 2.31
C PHE A 116 5.85 -10.35 2.92
N SER A 117 5.06 -9.47 2.30
CA SER A 117 4.62 -8.22 2.91
C SER A 117 3.40 -8.47 3.80
N ILE A 118 3.00 -7.48 4.61
CA ILE A 118 1.76 -7.59 5.38
C ILE A 118 0.55 -7.83 4.47
N LEU A 119 0.51 -7.17 3.32
CA LEU A 119 -0.56 -7.39 2.33
C LEU A 119 -0.56 -8.82 1.79
N GLY A 120 0.63 -9.40 1.58
CA GLY A 120 0.76 -10.81 1.20
C GLY A 120 0.29 -11.75 2.30
N VAL A 121 0.60 -11.44 3.57
CA VAL A 121 0.15 -12.21 4.73
C VAL A 121 -1.38 -12.20 4.80
N VAL A 122 -2.01 -11.03 4.78
CA VAL A 122 -3.49 -10.89 4.82
C VAL A 122 -4.15 -11.67 3.69
N LYS A 123 -3.63 -11.59 2.46
CA LYS A 123 -4.16 -12.41 1.36
C LYS A 123 -4.06 -13.91 1.61
N ILE A 124 -2.97 -14.37 2.23
CA ILE A 124 -2.85 -15.79 2.59
C ILE A 124 -3.90 -16.17 3.63
N PHE A 125 -4.16 -15.30 4.62
CA PHE A 125 -5.25 -15.50 5.57
C PHE A 125 -6.60 -15.60 4.86
N ASP A 126 -6.93 -14.64 4.00
CA ASP A 126 -8.18 -14.63 3.23
C ASP A 126 -8.34 -15.94 2.44
N ILE A 127 -7.29 -16.42 1.78
CA ILE A 127 -7.34 -17.66 0.99
C ILE A 127 -7.59 -18.87 1.90
N ILE A 128 -6.92 -18.93 3.05
CA ILE A 128 -7.08 -20.03 4.01
C ILE A 128 -8.50 -20.03 4.57
N GLU A 129 -9.02 -18.88 4.97
CA GLU A 129 -10.36 -18.74 5.52
C GLU A 129 -11.45 -19.05 4.48
N ASN A 130 -11.31 -18.56 3.25
CA ASN A 130 -12.23 -18.86 2.16
C ASN A 130 -12.21 -20.33 1.74
N SER A 131 -11.06 -21.01 1.90
CA SER A 131 -10.98 -22.47 1.70
C SER A 131 -11.67 -23.27 2.81
N SER A 132 -11.93 -22.66 3.97
CA SER A 132 -12.70 -23.17 5.10
C SER A 132 -14.09 -22.51 5.18
N SER A 133 -14.90 -22.67 4.13
CA SER A 133 -16.26 -22.12 3.97
C SER A 133 -16.99 -21.67 5.24
N LYS A 134 -16.98 -20.36 5.52
CA LYS A 134 -18.06 -19.57 6.16
C LYS A 134 -17.97 -18.14 5.65
N GLU A 135 -19.11 -17.57 5.25
CA GLU A 135 -19.24 -16.18 4.79
C GLU A 135 -18.63 -15.22 5.81
N TYR A 136 -17.60 -14.50 5.38
CA TYR A 136 -17.02 -13.38 6.13
C TYR A 136 -17.29 -12.11 5.34
N ASP A 137 -18.04 -11.20 5.95
CA ASP A 137 -18.34 -9.90 5.36
C ASP A 137 -17.08 -9.03 5.49
N PHE A 138 -16.46 -8.73 4.35
CA PHE A 138 -15.15 -8.08 4.28
C PHE A 138 -15.27 -6.58 4.60
N ASP A 139 -15.04 -6.19 5.85
CA ASP A 139 -14.89 -4.78 6.22
C ASP A 139 -13.41 -4.38 6.25
N SER A 140 -12.89 -4.00 5.07
CA SER A 140 -11.51 -3.54 4.82
C SER A 140 -10.97 -2.47 5.79
N LYS A 141 -11.83 -1.81 6.59
CA LYS A 141 -11.44 -0.83 7.61
C LYS A 141 -11.02 -1.47 8.94
N SER A 142 -11.50 -2.67 9.26
CA SER A 142 -11.28 -3.37 10.53
C SER A 142 -9.87 -3.97 10.64
N ASP A 143 -9.44 -4.67 9.59
CA ASP A 143 -8.33 -5.63 9.72
C ASP A 143 -6.96 -5.00 9.47
N LEU A 144 -6.93 -3.87 8.73
CA LEU A 144 -5.76 -3.02 8.64
C LEU A 144 -5.41 -2.45 10.02
N ASP A 145 -6.43 -2.01 10.77
CA ASP A 145 -6.25 -1.50 12.13
C ASP A 145 -5.80 -2.60 13.11
N ILE A 146 -6.27 -3.84 12.94
CA ILE A 146 -5.80 -4.99 13.73
C ILE A 146 -4.33 -5.28 13.43
N SER A 147 -3.95 -5.31 12.15
CA SER A 147 -2.57 -5.54 11.71
C SER A 147 -1.62 -4.43 12.20
N ILE A 148 -2.09 -3.17 12.16
CA ILE A 148 -1.36 -2.02 12.69
C ILE A 148 -1.18 -2.14 14.20
N ARG A 149 -2.24 -2.49 14.95
CA ARG A 149 -2.15 -2.67 16.41
C ARG A 149 -1.23 -3.81 16.81
N GLN A 150 -1.22 -4.93 16.08
CA GLN A 150 -0.31 -6.04 16.34
C GLN A 150 1.15 -5.66 16.08
N LEU A 151 1.41 -4.84 15.04
CA LEU A 151 2.72 -4.28 14.77
C LEU A 151 3.17 -3.31 15.86
N GLU A 152 2.28 -2.41 16.30
CA GLU A 152 2.55 -1.39 17.34
C GLU A 152 2.77 -2.03 18.72
N LYS A 153 2.06 -3.10 19.05
CA LYS A 153 2.23 -3.84 20.31
C LYS A 153 3.49 -4.70 20.36
N GLY A 154 4.15 -4.94 19.21
CA GLY A 154 5.33 -5.80 19.15
C GLY A 154 5.03 -7.28 19.42
N ASP A 155 3.78 -7.69 19.29
CA ASP A 155 3.31 -9.07 19.55
C ASP A 155 3.79 -10.09 18.48
N ILE A 156 4.58 -9.63 17.51
CA ILE A 156 5.31 -10.47 16.56
C ILE A 156 6.45 -11.14 17.33
N VAL A 157 6.27 -12.42 17.65
CA VAL A 157 7.27 -13.25 18.31
C VAL A 157 8.53 -13.28 17.45
N LYS A 158 9.65 -12.84 18.01
CA LYS A 158 10.96 -12.93 17.36
C LYS A 158 11.54 -14.31 17.61
N TYR A 159 11.59 -15.11 16.57
CA TYR A 159 12.22 -16.43 16.60
C TYR A 159 13.72 -16.33 16.30
N SER A 160 14.51 -17.03 17.09
CA SER A 160 15.92 -17.29 16.85
C SER A 160 16.11 -18.31 15.71
N ILE A 161 17.26 -18.26 15.03
CA ILE A 161 17.60 -19.18 13.92
C ILE A 161 17.42 -20.66 14.31
N LYS A 162 17.63 -21.00 15.58
CA LYS A 162 17.47 -22.36 16.09
C LYS A 162 15.99 -22.76 16.14
N GLU A 163 15.13 -21.91 16.71
CA GLU A 163 13.68 -22.16 16.78
C GLU A 163 13.07 -22.33 15.38
N LEU A 164 13.56 -21.57 14.40
CA LEU A 164 13.14 -21.69 13.01
C LEU A 164 13.48 -23.03 12.37
N ARG A 165 14.66 -23.57 12.70
CA ARG A 165 15.09 -24.89 12.20
C ARG A 165 14.32 -26.01 12.87
N ASP A 166 13.97 -25.85 14.13
CA ASP A 166 13.25 -26.87 14.90
C ASP A 166 11.81 -27.00 14.38
N MET A 167 11.14 -25.89 14.03
CA MET A 167 9.79 -25.87 13.43
C MET A 167 9.73 -26.39 11.98
N GLU A 168 10.84 -26.41 11.25
CA GLU A 168 10.91 -26.98 9.89
C GLU A 168 11.02 -28.52 9.87
N ASN A 169 11.28 -29.14 11.03
CA ASN A 169 11.45 -30.59 11.16
C ASN A 169 10.35 -31.28 12.01
N GLU A 170 9.31 -30.54 12.42
CA GLU A 170 8.02 -31.07 12.90
C GLU A 170 7.03 -31.27 11.73
#